data_AF-A0A7X7JZS0-F1
#
_entry.id   AF-A0A7X7JZS0-F1
#
_cell.length_a   1.000
_cell.length_b   1.000
_cell.length_c   1.000
_cell.angle_alpha   90.00
_cell.angle_beta   90.00
_cell.angle_gamma   90.00
#
_symmetry.space_group_name_H-M   'P 1'
#
loop_
_entity.id
_entity.type
_entity.pdbx_description
1 polymer ?
#
loop_
_entity_poly.entity_id
_entity_poly.type
_entity_poly.pdbx_seq_one_letter_code
_entity_poly.pdbx_strand_id
1 'polypeptide(L)'
;MDEDRDRNEDRLRRSEYRRSEETVPGRRVGPEPGEGGQPHAAARPTVSGAETQPATAAPRAAGIPFYVWLLGLVVALLVLAVGALWAVYALRGEWAAEGPTPTPIIWTPTPRPQATAAATPMPSPTPQATSEPLPTAMPGIEVGRTIRVFGTGGQGLSLREGPGVEYPRVDVALDGETFLVVDGPTSAGGSEWWKLRDPDNDQRAWWAAANFLEPIE
;
A
#
# COMPACT_ATOMS: atom_id res chain seq x y z
N MET A 1 32.20 14.49 28.97
CA MET A 1 31.13 13.48 28.82
C MET A 1 31.62 12.44 27.80
N ASP A 2 32.87 11.99 27.98
CA ASP A 2 33.68 11.39 26.90
C ASP A 2 34.36 10.08 27.31
N GLU A 3 34.35 9.73 28.61
CA GLU A 3 35.00 8.52 29.14
C GLU A 3 34.22 7.22 28.93
N ASP A 4 32.89 7.30 28.71
CA ASP A 4 32.06 6.11 28.48
C ASP A 4 32.11 5.61 27.03
N ARG A 5 32.57 6.44 26.09
CA ARG A 5 32.69 6.08 24.67
C ARG A 5 33.89 5.17 24.42
N ASP A 6 35.03 5.46 25.02
CA ASP A 6 36.26 4.67 24.84
C ASP A 6 36.18 3.28 25.46
N ARG A 7 35.44 3.13 26.58
CA ARG A 7 35.25 1.83 27.24
C ARG A 7 34.41 0.86 26.39
N ASN A 8 33.54 1.37 25.52
CA ASN A 8 32.72 0.54 24.64
C ASN A 8 33.52 0.02 23.44
N GLU A 9 34.44 0.81 22.90
CA GLU A 9 35.25 0.43 21.73
C GLU A 9 36.29 -0.66 22.05
N ASP A 10 36.87 -0.66 23.26
CA ASP A 10 37.80 -1.71 23.70
C ASP A 10 37.13 -3.07 23.90
N ARG A 11 35.84 -3.07 24.25
CA ARG A 11 35.06 -4.30 24.41
C ARG A 11 34.78 -4.97 23.06
N LEU A 12 34.59 -4.17 22.01
CA LEU A 12 34.32 -4.64 20.66
C LEU A 12 35.58 -5.15 19.95
N ARG A 13 36.75 -4.53 20.18
CA ARG A 13 38.03 -5.05 19.68
C ARG A 13 38.41 -6.42 20.25
N ARG A 14 38.08 -6.68 21.52
CA ARG A 14 38.39 -7.98 22.17
C ARG A 14 37.50 -9.12 21.68
N SER A 15 36.29 -8.83 21.19
CA SER A 15 35.38 -9.85 20.64
C SER A 15 35.72 -10.27 19.21
N GLU A 16 36.36 -9.41 18.43
CA GLU A 16 36.77 -9.71 17.05
C GLU A 16 38.00 -10.63 17.01
N TYR A 17 38.95 -10.50 17.96
CA TYR A 17 40.16 -11.33 17.96
C TYR A 17 39.91 -12.79 18.34
N ARG A 18 38.91 -13.08 19.19
CA ARG A 18 38.58 -14.46 19.60
C ARG A 18 37.89 -15.26 18.48
N ARG A 19 37.40 -14.60 17.42
CA ARG A 19 36.65 -15.25 16.34
C ARG A 19 37.53 -15.79 15.20
N SER A 20 38.84 -15.52 15.21
CA SER A 20 39.74 -15.88 14.08
C SER A 20 40.73 -17.03 14.34
N GLU A 21 40.74 -17.69 15.50
CA GLU A 21 41.74 -18.75 15.80
C GLU A 21 41.26 -20.20 15.70
N GLU A 22 40.08 -20.46 15.13
CA GLU A 22 39.61 -21.85 15.02
C GLU A 22 39.16 -22.16 13.60
N THR A 23 40.13 -22.52 12.75
CA THR A 23 40.06 -23.58 11.70
C THR A 23 41.21 -23.41 10.70
N VAL A 24 42.24 -24.27 10.75
CA VAL A 24 42.86 -24.89 9.56
C VAL A 24 43.46 -26.26 9.94
N PRO A 25 43.14 -27.34 9.22
CA PRO A 25 43.63 -28.69 9.48
C PRO A 25 44.89 -29.02 8.67
N GLY A 26 45.67 -29.97 9.20
CA GLY A 26 46.49 -30.88 8.39
C GLY A 26 47.98 -30.57 8.36
N ARG A 27 48.77 -31.53 8.85
CA ARG A 27 49.74 -32.30 8.04
C ARG A 27 50.49 -33.25 8.97
N ARG A 28 50.29 -34.56 8.78
CA ARG A 28 51.22 -35.57 9.30
C ARG A 28 52.55 -35.37 8.58
N VAL A 29 53.62 -35.12 9.33
CA VAL A 29 55.00 -35.37 8.91
C VAL A 29 55.62 -36.17 10.05
N GLY A 30 56.09 -37.38 9.73
CA GLY A 30 56.62 -38.33 10.71
C GLY A 30 57.98 -37.90 11.27
N PRO A 31 58.42 -38.53 12.37
CA PRO A 31 59.81 -38.46 12.79
C PRO A 31 60.56 -39.73 12.39
N GLU A 32 61.71 -39.56 11.75
CA GLU A 32 62.80 -40.53 11.54
C GLU A 32 64.10 -39.74 11.75
N PRO A 33 65.24 -40.36 12.11
CA PRO A 33 65.50 -41.25 13.25
C PRO A 33 66.78 -40.84 14.02
N GLY A 34 67.10 -41.55 15.11
CA GLY A 34 68.40 -41.49 15.82
C GLY A 34 68.28 -40.99 17.26
N GLU A 35 68.88 -41.58 18.29
CA GLU A 35 69.90 -42.63 18.41
C GLU A 35 69.85 -43.18 19.85
N GLY A 36 70.21 -44.46 20.02
CA GLY A 36 70.83 -44.94 21.27
C GLY A 36 70.09 -46.05 22.02
N GLY A 37 70.55 -47.30 21.87
CA GLY A 37 70.41 -48.33 22.92
C GLY A 37 69.88 -49.72 22.52
N GLN A 38 70.63 -50.43 21.69
CA GLN A 38 70.94 -51.89 21.61
C GLN A 38 70.12 -53.00 22.36
N PRO A 39 70.24 -54.28 21.92
CA PRO A 39 69.11 -55.18 21.69
C PRO A 39 69.03 -56.39 22.64
N HIS A 40 67.81 -56.82 22.97
CA HIS A 40 67.52 -58.18 23.46
C HIS A 40 66.15 -58.59 22.88
N ALA A 41 66.12 -59.45 21.87
CA ALA A 41 66.08 -60.91 21.98
C ALA A 41 64.76 -61.45 22.57
N ALA A 42 64.24 -62.47 21.88
CA ALA A 42 63.25 -63.44 22.31
C ALA A 42 61.76 -63.07 22.17
N ALA A 43 61.16 -63.69 21.15
CA ALA A 43 59.96 -64.52 21.22
C ALA A 43 58.85 -64.07 22.19
N ARG A 44 57.73 -63.62 21.62
CA ARG A 44 56.48 -63.41 22.34
C ARG A 44 55.91 -64.73 22.86
N PRO A 45 55.51 -64.82 24.13
CA PRO A 45 54.38 -65.63 24.54
C PRO A 45 53.25 -64.77 25.11
N THR A 46 52.04 -65.29 24.94
CA THR A 46 50.92 -65.29 25.90
C THR A 46 50.13 -64.01 26.26
N VAL A 47 48.80 -64.20 26.15
CA VAL A 47 47.77 -63.89 27.16
C VAL A 47 47.06 -62.53 27.10
N SER A 48 45.82 -62.62 26.58
CA SER A 48 44.56 -62.14 27.17
C SER A 48 44.69 -61.24 28.40
N GLY A 49 44.49 -59.95 28.20
CA GLY A 49 44.34 -58.97 29.28
C GLY A 49 44.49 -57.53 28.76
N ALA A 50 43.38 -56.89 28.40
CA ALA A 50 43.25 -55.43 28.32
C ALA A 50 41.76 -55.12 28.19
N GLU A 51 41.11 -54.85 29.32
CA GLU A 51 40.70 -53.48 29.67
C GLU A 51 39.60 -52.94 28.76
N THR A 52 38.38 -53.05 29.29
CA THR A 52 37.23 -52.23 28.92
C THR A 52 37.62 -50.76 28.92
N GLN A 53 37.93 -50.19 27.75
CA GLN A 53 38.05 -48.74 27.58
C GLN A 53 36.77 -48.22 26.93
N PRO A 54 36.06 -47.26 27.56
CA PRO A 54 34.82 -46.73 27.00
C PRO A 54 35.18 -45.95 25.73
N ALA A 55 34.75 -46.45 24.58
CA ALA A 55 34.86 -45.70 23.34
C ALA A 55 34.06 -44.40 23.49
N THR A 56 34.80 -43.30 23.66
CA THR A 56 34.30 -41.93 23.74
C THR A 56 33.36 -41.69 22.55
N ALA A 57 32.07 -41.55 22.86
CA ALA A 57 31.05 -41.26 21.85
C ALA A 57 31.37 -39.92 21.17
N ALA A 58 31.51 -39.94 19.84
CA ALA A 58 31.67 -38.73 19.05
C ALA A 58 30.48 -37.77 19.28
N PRO A 59 30.69 -36.44 19.31
CA PRO A 59 29.60 -35.49 19.46
C PRO A 59 28.66 -35.62 18.26
N ARG A 60 27.42 -36.04 18.52
CA ARG A 60 26.35 -36.05 17.51
C ARG A 60 26.11 -34.60 17.09
N ALA A 61 26.34 -34.28 15.82
CA ALA A 61 25.95 -32.99 15.25
C ALA A 61 24.44 -32.82 15.44
N ALA A 62 24.04 -31.91 16.34
CA ALA A 62 22.63 -31.60 16.58
C ALA A 62 22.09 -30.87 15.34
N GLY A 63 21.35 -31.59 14.50
CA GLY A 63 20.63 -30.99 13.38
C GLY A 63 19.65 -29.94 13.88
N ILE A 64 19.56 -28.81 13.17
CA ILE A 64 18.61 -27.74 13.47
C ILE A 64 17.20 -28.34 13.53
N PRO A 65 16.46 -28.17 14.63
CA PRO A 65 15.16 -28.81 14.78
C PRO A 65 14.18 -28.25 13.74
N PHE A 66 13.33 -29.12 13.19
CA PHE A 66 12.38 -28.78 12.11
C PHE A 66 11.50 -27.56 12.41
N TYR A 67 11.17 -27.34 13.69
CA TYR A 67 10.40 -26.18 14.15
C TYR A 67 11.12 -24.84 13.92
N VAL A 68 12.45 -24.81 13.91
CA VAL A 68 13.23 -23.59 13.61
C VAL A 68 13.17 -23.27 12.12
N TRP A 69 13.16 -24.27 11.25
CA TRP A 69 12.91 -24.09 9.81
C TRP A 69 11.48 -23.60 9.55
N LEU A 70 10.49 -24.17 10.24
CA LEU A 70 9.11 -23.74 10.14
C LEU A 70 8.91 -22.31 10.65
N LEU A 71 9.53 -21.95 11.77
CA LEU A 71 9.51 -20.58 12.31
C LEU A 71 10.17 -19.59 11.34
N GLY A 72 11.31 -19.96 10.74
CA GLY A 72 11.98 -19.13 9.72
C GLY A 72 11.11 -18.91 8.48
N LEU A 73 10.41 -19.95 8.02
CA LEU A 73 9.48 -19.84 6.89
C LEU A 73 8.29 -18.93 7.23
N VAL A 74 7.71 -19.06 8.42
CA VAL A 74 6.60 -18.19 8.87
C VAL A 74 7.04 -16.74 8.94
N VAL A 75 8.21 -16.47 9.53
CA VAL A 75 8.76 -15.11 9.60
C VAL A 75 9.04 -14.55 8.20
N ALA A 76 9.59 -15.36 7.29
CA ALA A 76 9.81 -14.95 5.91
C ALA A 76 8.49 -14.61 5.20
N LEU A 77 7.45 -15.43 5.37
CA LEU A 77 6.12 -15.16 4.80
C LEU A 77 5.49 -13.89 5.38
N LEU A 78 5.65 -13.63 6.68
CA LEU A 78 5.14 -12.41 7.30
C LEU A 78 5.85 -11.15 6.78
N VAL A 79 7.18 -11.21 6.61
CA VAL A 79 7.94 -10.10 6.03
C VAL A 79 7.53 -9.85 4.58
N LEU A 80 7.33 -10.91 3.78
CA LEU A 80 6.82 -10.79 2.41
C LEU A 80 5.40 -10.21 2.38
N ALA A 81 4.52 -10.63 3.28
CA ALA A 81 3.15 -10.13 3.35
C ALA A 81 3.11 -8.64 3.74
N VAL A 82 3.91 -8.22 4.72
CA VAL A 82 4.03 -6.82 5.11
C VAL A 82 4.66 -5.98 4.00
N GLY A 83 5.70 -6.51 3.33
CA GLY A 83 6.33 -5.86 2.18
C GLY A 83 5.36 -5.70 1.00
N ALA A 84 4.57 -6.73 0.69
CA ALA A 84 3.53 -6.68 -0.32
C ALA A 84 2.43 -5.66 0.04
N LEU A 85 2.01 -5.62 1.31
CA LEU A 85 1.02 -4.65 1.78
C LEU A 85 1.55 -3.20 1.69
N TRP A 86 2.82 -2.98 2.08
CA TRP A 86 3.50 -1.70 1.92
C TRP A 86 3.64 -1.30 0.45
N ALA A 87 4.00 -2.24 -0.43
CA ALA A 87 4.09 -2.00 -1.86
C ALA A 87 2.73 -1.64 -2.48
N VAL A 88 1.65 -2.32 -2.07
CA VAL A 88 0.29 -1.97 -2.49
C VAL A 88 -0.12 -0.58 -1.98
N TYR A 89 0.21 -0.24 -0.74
CA TYR A 89 -0.05 1.08 -0.18
C TYR A 89 0.72 2.18 -0.92
N ALA A 90 2.00 1.97 -1.20
CA ALA A 90 2.83 2.90 -1.96
C ALA A 90 2.32 3.05 -3.40
N LEU A 91 2.04 1.94 -4.10
CA LEU A 91 1.48 1.98 -5.45
C LEU A 91 0.17 2.77 -5.46
N ARG A 92 -0.75 2.56 -4.51
CA ARG A 92 -2.02 3.31 -4.44
C ARG A 92 -1.84 4.83 -4.31
N GLY A 93 -0.71 5.32 -3.79
CA GLY A 93 -0.37 6.75 -3.76
C GLY A 93 0.22 7.28 -5.07
N GLU A 94 0.96 6.45 -5.81
CA GLU A 94 1.66 6.83 -7.04
C GLU A 94 0.71 6.95 -8.26
N TRP A 95 -0.42 6.24 -8.27
CA TRP A 95 -1.43 6.32 -9.35
C TRP A 95 -2.22 7.65 -9.38
N ALA A 96 -2.00 8.57 -8.43
CA ALA A 96 -2.65 9.88 -8.40
C ALA A 96 -1.94 10.94 -9.26
N ALA A 97 -0.79 10.63 -9.87
CA ALA A 97 0.08 11.62 -10.52
C ALA A 97 -0.06 11.75 -12.05
N GLU A 98 -0.97 11.02 -12.70
CA GLU A 98 -1.16 11.07 -14.16
C GLU A 98 -2.52 11.67 -14.56
N GLY A 99 -2.94 12.74 -13.87
CA GLY A 99 -3.99 13.61 -14.39
C GLY A 99 -3.50 14.29 -15.69
N PRO A 100 -4.34 14.39 -16.75
CA PRO A 100 -3.95 15.04 -18.00
C PRO A 100 -3.44 16.45 -17.73
N THR A 101 -2.21 16.72 -18.15
CA THR A 101 -1.56 18.03 -18.02
C THR A 101 -2.52 19.13 -18.47
N PRO A 102 -2.86 20.12 -17.62
CA PRO A 102 -3.76 21.19 -18.01
C PRO A 102 -3.12 21.99 -19.15
N THR A 103 -3.63 21.80 -20.36
CA THR A 103 -3.27 22.64 -21.51
C THR A 103 -3.77 24.05 -21.22
N PRO A 104 -2.90 25.07 -21.14
CA PRO A 104 -3.37 26.44 -20.98
C PRO A 104 -4.14 26.85 -22.24
N ILE A 105 -5.46 27.04 -22.11
CA ILE A 105 -6.31 27.56 -23.18
C ILE A 105 -6.09 29.07 -23.24
N ILE A 106 -5.42 29.52 -24.30
CA ILE A 106 -5.21 30.95 -24.58
C ILE A 106 -6.53 31.53 -25.10
N TRP A 107 -7.19 32.35 -24.29
CA TRP A 107 -8.37 33.11 -24.70
C TRP A 107 -7.94 34.27 -25.59
N THR A 108 -7.97 34.09 -26.90
CA THR A 108 -8.00 35.22 -27.84
C THR A 108 -9.45 35.75 -27.91
N PRO A 109 -9.71 37.04 -27.61
CA PRO A 109 -11.05 37.60 -27.77
C PRO A 109 -11.42 37.64 -29.25
N THR A 110 -12.35 36.78 -29.66
CA THR A 110 -12.95 36.81 -31.00
C THR A 110 -13.77 38.10 -31.19
N PRO A 111 -13.57 38.88 -32.26
CA PRO A 111 -14.35 40.08 -32.52
C PRO A 111 -15.85 39.76 -32.71
N ARG A 112 -16.70 40.60 -32.10
CA ARG A 112 -18.17 40.54 -32.10
C ARG A 112 -18.77 40.54 -33.52
N PRO A 113 -19.98 39.98 -33.70
CA PRO A 113 -20.50 39.52 -34.98
C PRO A 113 -20.94 40.66 -35.90
N GLN A 114 -20.55 40.57 -37.16
CA GLN A 114 -21.20 41.31 -38.25
C GLN A 114 -22.43 40.50 -38.67
N ALA A 115 -23.61 41.09 -38.48
CA ALA A 115 -24.87 40.52 -38.91
C ALA A 115 -24.90 40.38 -40.43
N THR A 116 -24.94 39.15 -40.93
CA THR A 116 -25.28 38.86 -42.33
C THR A 116 -26.70 38.31 -42.36
N ALA A 117 -27.56 39.01 -43.10
CA ALA A 117 -28.96 38.68 -43.25
C ALA A 117 -29.20 37.43 -44.11
N ALA A 118 -30.29 36.74 -43.78
CA ALA A 118 -31.18 35.94 -44.64
C ALA A 118 -30.66 34.63 -45.29
N ALA A 119 -31.14 33.51 -44.74
CA ALA A 119 -31.64 32.38 -45.53
C ALA A 119 -32.77 31.67 -44.75
N THR A 120 -33.83 31.31 -45.49
CA THR A 120 -35.16 30.82 -45.10
C THR A 120 -35.12 29.47 -44.34
N PRO A 121 -36.02 29.21 -43.36
CA PRO A 121 -36.02 27.94 -42.62
C PRO A 121 -36.54 26.76 -43.46
N MET A 122 -35.80 25.66 -43.46
CA MET A 122 -36.29 24.33 -43.84
C MET A 122 -36.80 23.64 -42.57
N PRO A 123 -37.99 23.00 -42.56
CA PRO A 123 -38.49 22.32 -41.38
C PRO A 123 -37.67 21.04 -41.13
N SER A 124 -36.85 21.05 -40.07
CA SER A 124 -36.23 19.86 -39.51
C SER A 124 -37.20 19.25 -38.48
N PRO A 125 -37.42 17.92 -38.46
CA PRO A 125 -38.33 17.30 -37.51
C PRO A 125 -37.82 17.49 -36.08
N THR A 126 -38.64 18.17 -35.27
CA THR A 126 -38.46 18.36 -33.83
C THR A 126 -38.28 16.99 -33.15
N PRO A 127 -37.15 16.72 -32.47
CA PRO A 127 -37.10 15.61 -31.52
C PRO A 127 -38.07 15.94 -30.37
N GLN A 128 -39.10 15.12 -30.25
CA GLN A 128 -40.05 15.12 -29.14
C GLN A 128 -39.26 14.85 -27.86
N ALA A 129 -39.05 15.90 -27.06
CA ALA A 129 -38.49 15.77 -25.72
C ALA A 129 -39.50 15.01 -24.86
N THR A 130 -39.20 13.76 -24.55
CA THR A 130 -39.82 13.05 -23.43
C THR A 130 -39.48 13.84 -22.18
N SER A 131 -40.44 14.61 -21.69
CA SER A 131 -40.37 15.28 -20.40
C SER A 131 -40.43 14.22 -19.31
N GLU A 132 -39.25 13.69 -18.95
CA GLU A 132 -39.05 13.06 -17.66
C GLU A 132 -39.23 14.14 -16.59
N PRO A 133 -40.04 13.92 -15.53
CA PRO A 133 -40.28 14.93 -14.53
C PRO A 133 -38.95 15.28 -13.86
N LEU A 134 -38.45 16.49 -14.13
CA LEU A 134 -37.33 17.07 -13.38
C LEU A 134 -37.77 17.06 -11.91
N PRO A 135 -37.11 16.29 -11.02
CA PRO A 135 -37.50 16.30 -9.63
C PRO A 135 -37.35 17.73 -9.14
N THR A 136 -38.44 18.28 -8.62
CA THR A 136 -38.43 19.62 -8.04
C THR A 136 -37.49 19.59 -6.85
N ALA A 137 -36.43 20.40 -6.87
CA ALA A 137 -35.53 20.59 -5.73
C ALA A 137 -36.36 20.71 -4.44
N MET A 138 -36.19 19.75 -3.53
CA MET A 138 -37.05 19.67 -2.37
C MET A 138 -36.71 20.80 -1.40
N PRO A 139 -37.69 21.62 -0.98
CA PRO A 139 -37.45 22.65 0.03
C PRO A 139 -37.11 21.97 1.37
N GLY A 140 -35.91 22.22 1.88
CA GLY A 140 -35.46 21.67 3.18
C GLY A 140 -33.99 21.26 3.25
N ILE A 141 -33.24 21.34 2.14
CA ILE A 141 -31.79 21.11 2.18
C ILE A 141 -31.11 22.35 2.78
N GLU A 142 -30.35 22.15 3.86
CA GLU A 142 -29.61 23.19 4.56
C GLU A 142 -28.18 22.72 4.86
N VAL A 143 -27.25 23.67 4.93
CA VAL A 143 -25.87 23.36 5.33
C VAL A 143 -25.86 22.85 6.78
N GLY A 144 -25.11 21.76 7.00
CA GLY A 144 -25.01 21.08 8.30
C GLY A 144 -26.05 19.98 8.53
N ARG A 145 -26.98 19.76 7.59
CA ARG A 145 -27.92 18.63 7.64
C ARG A 145 -27.36 17.41 6.91
N THR A 146 -27.77 16.24 7.38
CA THR A 146 -27.57 15.00 6.64
C THR A 146 -28.68 14.86 5.60
N ILE A 147 -28.30 14.52 4.39
CA ILE A 147 -29.21 14.20 3.30
C ILE A 147 -29.03 12.74 2.89
N ARG A 148 -30.00 12.23 2.16
CA ARG A 148 -29.99 10.92 1.52
C ARG A 148 -30.25 11.08 0.04
N VAL A 149 -29.55 10.29 -0.78
CA VAL A 149 -29.81 10.24 -2.22
C VAL A 149 -31.10 9.44 -2.48
N PHE A 150 -31.98 9.98 -3.32
CA PHE A 150 -33.24 9.33 -3.65
C PHE A 150 -33.66 9.60 -5.10
N GLY A 151 -34.56 8.76 -5.62
CA GLY A 151 -35.23 9.01 -6.89
C GLY A 151 -34.33 8.89 -8.13
N THR A 152 -33.17 8.21 -8.04
CA THR A 152 -32.28 8.02 -9.20
C THR A 152 -32.68 6.83 -10.07
N GLY A 153 -33.68 6.05 -9.66
CA GLY A 153 -34.23 4.93 -10.43
C GLY A 153 -33.30 3.70 -10.49
N GLY A 154 -32.24 3.67 -9.68
CA GLY A 154 -31.20 2.66 -9.73
C GLY A 154 -29.96 3.05 -10.55
N GLN A 155 -29.95 4.22 -11.20
CA GLN A 155 -28.80 4.71 -11.98
C GLN A 155 -27.74 5.38 -11.10
N GLY A 156 -28.12 5.80 -9.90
CA GLY A 156 -27.28 6.56 -8.99
C GLY A 156 -27.14 8.03 -9.38
N LEU A 157 -26.80 8.85 -8.39
CA LEU A 157 -26.59 10.29 -8.49
C LEU A 157 -25.14 10.56 -8.85
N SER A 158 -24.93 11.32 -9.91
CA SER A 158 -23.58 11.69 -10.34
C SER A 158 -22.96 12.73 -9.40
N LEU A 159 -21.91 12.34 -8.69
CA LEU A 159 -21.08 13.21 -7.85
C LEU A 159 -19.97 13.83 -8.68
N ARG A 160 -19.86 15.15 -8.66
CA ARG A 160 -18.96 15.93 -9.53
C ARG A 160 -17.97 16.77 -8.73
N GLU A 161 -16.90 17.23 -9.38
CA GLU A 161 -15.90 18.11 -8.73
C GLU A 161 -16.40 19.53 -8.48
N GLY A 162 -17.41 19.97 -9.24
CA GLY A 162 -17.95 21.32 -9.15
C GLY A 162 -19.45 21.39 -9.41
N PRO A 163 -20.06 22.54 -9.13
CA PRO A 163 -21.48 22.77 -9.33
C PRO A 163 -21.76 22.92 -10.82
N GLY A 164 -22.23 21.87 -11.48
CA GLY A 164 -22.61 21.93 -12.89
C GLY A 164 -22.37 20.61 -13.64
N VAL A 165 -23.02 20.48 -14.79
CA VAL A 165 -22.89 19.30 -15.66
C VAL A 165 -21.59 19.31 -16.47
N GLU A 166 -20.93 20.47 -16.55
CA GLU A 166 -19.64 20.71 -17.19
C GLU A 166 -18.46 20.17 -16.38
N TYR A 167 -18.60 20.03 -15.06
CA TYR A 167 -17.56 19.49 -14.19
C TYR A 167 -17.47 17.98 -14.33
N PRO A 168 -16.27 17.38 -14.29
CA PRO A 168 -16.13 15.93 -14.41
C PRO A 168 -16.87 15.21 -13.28
N ARG A 169 -17.47 14.06 -13.62
CA ARG A 169 -18.04 13.14 -12.64
C ARG A 169 -16.91 12.31 -12.04
N VAL A 170 -16.81 12.36 -10.72
CA VAL A 170 -15.77 11.67 -9.95
C VAL A 170 -16.30 10.49 -9.17
N ASP A 171 -17.60 10.45 -8.87
CA ASP A 171 -18.22 9.31 -8.23
C ASP A 171 -19.72 9.19 -8.58
N VAL A 172 -20.35 8.10 -8.15
CA VAL A 172 -21.79 7.85 -8.29
C VAL A 172 -22.34 7.38 -6.95
N ALA A 173 -23.22 8.18 -6.35
CA ALA A 173 -23.90 7.82 -5.12
C ALA A 173 -25.18 7.02 -5.41
N LEU A 174 -25.39 5.91 -4.70
CA LEU A 174 -26.58 5.08 -4.90
C LEU A 174 -27.79 5.63 -4.12
N ASP A 175 -28.99 5.26 -4.56
CA ASP A 175 -30.21 5.53 -3.79
C ASP A 175 -30.09 4.93 -2.38
N GLY A 176 -30.38 5.75 -1.37
CA GLY A 176 -30.28 5.37 0.04
C GLY A 176 -28.97 5.79 0.72
N GLU A 177 -27.94 6.17 -0.03
CA GLU A 177 -26.69 6.67 0.55
C GLU A 177 -26.86 8.03 1.21
N THR A 178 -26.14 8.26 2.32
CA THR A 178 -26.27 9.45 3.15
C THR A 178 -24.99 10.29 3.13
N PHE A 179 -25.15 11.61 3.04
CA PHE A 179 -24.05 12.56 3.03
C PHE A 179 -24.36 13.78 3.89
N LEU A 180 -23.31 14.47 4.33
CA LEU A 180 -23.45 15.74 5.04
C LEU A 180 -23.40 16.90 4.04
N VAL A 181 -24.37 17.82 4.12
CA VAL A 181 -24.35 19.05 3.33
C VAL A 181 -23.38 20.03 3.98
N VAL A 182 -22.37 20.46 3.22
CA VAL A 182 -21.32 21.36 3.74
C VAL A 182 -21.31 22.74 3.08
N ASP A 183 -21.92 22.89 1.90
CA ASP A 183 -22.03 24.16 1.17
C ASP A 183 -23.17 24.11 0.14
N GLY A 184 -23.62 25.27 -0.33
CA GLY A 184 -24.71 25.43 -1.30
C GLY A 184 -25.91 26.23 -0.75
N PRO A 185 -26.94 26.48 -1.60
CA PRO A 185 -27.08 26.03 -2.98
C PRO A 185 -26.26 26.89 -3.96
N THR A 186 -25.64 26.25 -4.95
CA THR A 186 -25.02 26.93 -6.10
C THR A 186 -25.82 26.65 -7.36
N SER A 187 -26.35 27.68 -8.01
CA SER A 187 -27.06 27.52 -9.28
C SER A 187 -26.09 27.44 -10.46
N ALA A 188 -26.14 26.34 -11.21
CA ALA A 188 -25.33 26.13 -12.41
C ALA A 188 -26.09 25.27 -13.43
N GLY A 189 -26.05 25.67 -14.71
CA GLY A 189 -26.72 24.92 -15.78
C GLY A 189 -28.24 24.78 -15.62
N GLY A 190 -28.89 25.71 -14.91
CA GLY A 190 -30.34 25.67 -14.65
C GLY A 190 -30.77 24.66 -13.57
N SER A 191 -29.83 24.10 -12.80
CA SER A 191 -30.09 23.25 -11.64
C SER A 191 -29.39 23.80 -10.40
N GLU A 192 -29.90 23.46 -9.22
CA GLU A 192 -29.23 23.74 -7.95
C GLU A 192 -28.30 22.60 -7.58
N TRP A 193 -27.10 22.96 -7.14
CA TRP A 193 -26.05 22.04 -6.74
C TRP A 193 -25.68 22.26 -5.29
N TRP A 194 -25.51 21.16 -4.57
CA TRP A 194 -25.12 21.16 -3.16
C TRP A 194 -23.78 20.45 -3.01
N LYS A 195 -22.92 21.00 -2.16
CA LYS A 195 -21.67 20.37 -1.81
C LYS A 195 -21.93 19.40 -0.67
N LEU A 196 -21.65 18.15 -0.94
CA LEU A 196 -21.79 17.02 -0.05
C LEU A 196 -20.44 16.57 0.43
N ARG A 197 -20.38 16.03 1.64
CA ARG A 197 -19.20 15.42 2.23
C ARG A 197 -19.56 14.06 2.79
N ASP A 198 -18.60 13.14 2.65
CA ASP A 198 -18.64 11.83 3.29
C ASP A 198 -18.65 11.98 4.82
N PRO A 199 -19.64 11.42 5.55
CA PRO A 199 -19.70 11.52 7.01
C PRO A 199 -18.52 10.84 7.72
N ASP A 200 -17.87 9.86 7.08
CA ASP A 200 -16.73 9.13 7.62
C ASP A 200 -15.38 9.72 7.18
N ASN A 201 -15.36 10.66 6.22
CA ASN A 201 -14.13 11.23 5.68
C ASN A 201 -14.27 12.70 5.25
N ASP A 202 -13.78 13.62 6.08
CA ASP A 202 -13.85 15.06 5.84
C ASP A 202 -13.11 15.56 4.58
N GLN A 203 -12.16 14.77 4.06
CA GLN A 203 -11.40 15.12 2.86
C GLN A 203 -12.16 14.79 1.56
N ARG A 204 -13.24 14.03 1.65
CA ARG A 204 -14.05 13.60 0.51
C ARG A 204 -15.28 14.48 0.39
N ALA A 205 -15.25 15.38 -0.59
CA ALA A 205 -16.38 16.26 -0.86
C ALA A 205 -16.63 16.38 -2.36
N TRP A 206 -17.91 16.46 -2.72
CA TRP A 206 -18.39 16.44 -4.09
C TRP A 206 -19.62 17.34 -4.25
N TRP A 207 -19.96 17.65 -5.49
CA TRP A 207 -21.18 18.38 -5.83
C TRP A 207 -22.22 17.44 -6.43
N ALA A 208 -23.46 17.60 -5.99
CA ALA A 208 -24.59 16.81 -6.46
C ALA A 208 -25.81 17.71 -6.73
N ALA A 209 -26.65 17.28 -7.67
CA ALA A 209 -27.85 18.03 -8.04
C ALA A 209 -28.95 17.88 -6.96
N ALA A 210 -29.55 19.00 -6.56
CA ALA A 210 -30.56 19.09 -5.50
C ALA A 210 -31.78 18.18 -5.70
N ASN A 211 -32.12 17.92 -6.96
CA ASN A 211 -33.30 17.16 -7.38
C ASN A 211 -33.33 15.73 -6.80
N PHE A 212 -32.16 15.16 -6.48
CA PHE A 212 -32.03 13.79 -6.00
C PHE A 212 -31.60 13.71 -4.54
N LEU A 213 -31.76 14.80 -3.78
CA LEU A 213 -31.33 14.89 -2.39
C LEU A 213 -32.53 15.09 -1.46
N GLU A 214 -32.65 14.23 -0.46
CA GLU A 214 -33.69 14.27 0.57
C GLU A 214 -33.07 14.54 1.95
N PRO A 215 -33.45 15.62 2.65
CA PRO A 215 -33.08 15.81 4.05
C PRO A 215 -33.57 14.65 4.93
N ILE A 216 -32.71 14.16 5.80
CA ILE A 216 -33.08 13.18 6.82
C ILE A 216 -32.84 13.79 8.22
N GLU A 217 -33.77 13.53 9.13
CA GLU A 217 -33.71 13.99 10.53
C GLU A 217 -32.97 13.04 11.45
#